data_AF-A0AB36FMS8-F1
#
_entry.id   AF-A0AB36FMS8-F1
#
_cell.length_a   1.000
_cell.length_b   1.000
_cell.length_c   1.000
_cell.angle_alpha   90.00
_cell.angle_beta   90.00
_cell.angle_gamma   90.00
#
_symmetry.space_group_name_H-M   'P 1'
#
loop_
_entity.id
_entity.type
_entity.pdbx_description
1 polymer ?
#
loop_
_entity_poly.entity_id
_entity_poly.type
_entity_poly.pdbx_seq_one_letter_code
_entity_poly.pdbx_strand_id
1 'polypeptide(L)' 'MAISLAEYEAFDLEFLTGLKTEPDFQETFGISRVQRHGRIGYNRAARLVEVGVEKGLLARCDNPTYHFRFV' A
#
# COMPACT_ATOMS: atom_id res chain seq x y z
N MET A 1 -6.09 0.79 24.94
CA MET A 1 -6.74 1.93 24.25
C MET A 1 -6.93 1.53 22.80
N ALA A 2 -8.13 1.73 22.24
CA ALA A 2 -8.34 1.53 20.81
C ALA A 2 -7.81 2.77 20.07
N ILE A 3 -7.00 2.55 19.05
CA ILE A 3 -6.51 3.61 18.15
C ILE A 3 -7.72 4.11 17.33
N SER A 4 -7.83 5.42 17.12
CA SER A 4 -8.87 6.00 16.29
C SER A 4 -8.68 5.66 14.81
N LEU A 5 -9.75 5.72 14.03
CA LEU A 5 -9.68 5.46 12.58
C LEU A 5 -8.69 6.42 11.88
N ALA A 6 -8.65 7.68 12.31
CA ALA A 6 -7.75 8.70 11.76
C ALA A 6 -6.28 8.39 12.04
N GLU A 7 -5.95 7.96 13.27
CA GLU A 7 -4.60 7.53 13.61
C GLU A 7 -4.20 6.28 12.83
N TYR A 8 -5.13 5.34 12.62
CA TYR A 8 -4.88 4.15 11.81
C TYR A 8 -4.60 4.47 10.33
N GLU A 9 -5.34 5.42 9.75
CA GLU A 9 -5.06 5.93 8.40
C GLU A 9 -3.72 6.66 8.32
N ALA A 10 -3.35 7.42 9.35
CA ALA A 10 -2.04 8.08 9.39
C ALA A 10 -0.89 7.07 9.36
N PHE A 11 -0.98 5.99 10.15
CA PHE A 11 -0.02 4.89 10.10
C PHE A 11 0.04 4.20 8.73
N ASP A 12 -1.10 4.05 8.06
CA ASP A 12 -1.14 3.48 6.71
C ASP A 12 -0.42 4.34 5.69
N LEU A 13 -0.64 5.64 5.75
CA LEU A 13 0.01 6.59 4.86
C LEU A 13 1.52 6.63 5.11
N GLU A 14 1.93 6.68 6.37
CA GLU A 14 3.34 6.64 6.74
C GLU A 14 4.00 5.36 6.19
N PHE A 15 3.40 4.20 6.43
CA PHE A 15 3.88 2.92 5.94
C PHE A 15 4.01 2.91 4.40
N LEU A 16 2.97 3.33 3.67
CA LEU A 16 2.99 3.39 2.20
C LEU A 16 4.06 4.33 1.67
N THR A 17 4.24 5.50 2.29
CA THR A 17 5.27 6.46 1.86
C THR A 17 6.69 5.91 2.06
N GLY A 18 6.91 5.12 3.12
CA GLY A 18 8.17 4.41 3.33
C GLY A 18 8.49 3.41 2.21
N LEU A 19 7.48 2.75 1.65
CA LEU A 19 7.70 1.82 0.53
C LEU A 19 8.17 2.53 -0.74
N LYS A 20 7.95 3.84 -0.90
CA LYS A 20 8.36 4.58 -2.12
C LYS A 20 9.88 4.61 -2.29
N THR A 21 10.66 4.46 -1.23
CA THR A 21 12.13 4.40 -1.30
C THR A 21 12.68 2.98 -1.46
N GLU A 22 11.82 1.97 -1.35
CA GLU A 22 12.24 0.57 -1.41
C GLU A 22 12.43 0.13 -2.86
N PRO A 23 13.56 -0.55 -3.21
CA PRO A 23 13.84 -0.99 -4.58
C PRO A 23 12.72 -1.87 -5.17
N ASP A 24 12.12 -2.69 -4.32
CA ASP A 24 11.04 -3.62 -4.66
C ASP A 24 9.75 -2.93 -5.11
N PHE A 25 9.60 -1.62 -4.89
CA PHE A 25 8.40 -0.86 -5.21
C PHE A 25 8.64 0.27 -6.21
N GLN A 26 9.82 0.31 -6.84
CA GLN A 26 10.13 1.26 -7.92
C GLN A 26 9.42 0.93 -9.23
N GLU A 27 9.09 -0.35 -9.43
CA GLU A 27 8.30 -0.84 -10.55
C GLU A 27 6.86 -1.17 -10.12
N THR A 28 6.05 -1.70 -11.04
CA THR A 28 4.71 -2.18 -10.70
C THR A 28 4.78 -3.33 -9.69
N PHE A 29 3.96 -3.28 -8.66
CA PHE A 29 3.91 -4.28 -7.59
C PHE A 29 2.49 -4.70 -7.27
N GLY A 30 2.33 -5.95 -6.79
CA GLY A 30 1.06 -6.47 -6.31
C GLY A 30 0.94 -6.47 -4.79
N ILE A 31 -0.27 -6.76 -4.29
CA ILE A 31 -0.59 -6.85 -2.85
C ILE A 31 0.35 -7.82 -2.12
N SER A 32 0.69 -8.95 -2.73
CA SER A 32 1.60 -9.94 -2.14
C SER A 32 3.00 -9.39 -1.85
N ARG A 33 3.45 -8.36 -2.58
CA ARG A 33 4.74 -7.71 -2.33
C ARG A 33 4.67 -6.83 -1.09
N VAL A 34 3.61 -6.04 -0.95
CA VAL A 34 3.28 -5.27 0.27
C VAL A 34 3.17 -6.19 1.49
N GLN A 35 2.46 -7.32 1.34
CA GLN A 35 2.27 -8.32 2.38
C GLN A 35 3.61 -8.86 2.92
N ARG A 36 4.52 -9.26 2.01
CA ARG A 36 5.82 -9.82 2.39
C ARG A 36 6.73 -8.77 3.02
N HIS A 37 6.76 -7.55 2.50
CA HIS A 37 7.58 -6.47 3.03
C HIS A 37 7.10 -6.05 4.43
N GLY A 38 5.79 -5.81 4.59
CA GLY A 38 5.21 -5.37 5.86
C GLY A 38 5.00 -6.47 6.91
N ARG A 39 5.16 -7.75 6.54
CA ARG A 39 4.81 -8.91 7.39
C ARG A 39 3.39 -8.83 7.95
N ILE A 40 2.47 -8.34 7.14
CA ILE A 40 1.05 -8.13 7.46
C ILE A 40 0.17 -9.17 6.75
N GLY A 41 -1.08 -9.32 7.18
CA GLY A 41 -2.06 -10.17 6.50
C GLY A 41 -2.52 -9.60 5.16
N TYR A 42 -3.03 -10.45 4.28
CA TYR A 42 -3.51 -10.06 2.94
C TYR A 42 -4.56 -8.94 2.99
N ASN A 43 -5.59 -9.06 3.85
CA ASN A 43 -6.64 -8.04 3.96
C ASN A 43 -6.08 -6.67 4.35
N ARG A 44 -5.05 -6.66 5.19
CA ARG A 44 -4.39 -5.42 5.61
C ARG A 44 -3.60 -4.80 4.46
N ALA A 45 -2.83 -5.61 3.74
CA ALA A 45 -2.10 -5.18 2.55
C ALA A 45 -3.06 -4.69 1.44
N ALA A 46 -4.20 -5.36 1.25
CA ALA A 46 -5.23 -4.95 0.31
C ALA A 46 -5.82 -3.59 0.71
N ARG A 47 -6.18 -3.39 1.99
CA ARG A 47 -6.67 -2.09 2.45
C ARG A 47 -5.63 -0.97 2.27
N LEU A 48 -4.36 -1.26 2.54
CA LEU A 48 -3.26 -0.31 2.33
C LEU A 48 -3.18 0.17 0.88
N VAL A 49 -3.15 -0.74 -0.09
CA VAL A 49 -3.09 -0.32 -1.50
C VAL A 49 -4.33 0.45 -1.93
N GLU A 50 -5.52 0.10 -1.43
CA GLU A 50 -6.75 0.82 -1.69
C GLU A 50 -6.71 2.25 -1.13
N VAL A 51 -6.27 2.43 0.12
CA VAL A 51 -6.06 3.76 0.72
C VAL A 51 -5.04 4.55 -0.09
N GLY A 52 -3.96 3.91 -0.55
CA GLY A 52 -2.97 4.54 -1.42
C GLY A 52 -3.56 5.05 -2.74
N VAL A 53 -4.49 4.29 -3.33
CA VAL A 53 -5.21 4.72 -4.54
C VAL A 53 -6.20 5.84 -4.24
N GLU A 54 -7.01 5.71 -3.18
CA GLU A 54 -7.99 6.72 -2.75
C GLU A 54 -7.33 8.09 -2.47
N LYS A 55 -6.09 8.08 -1.97
CA LYS A 55 -5.33 9.28 -1.59
C LYS A 55 -4.38 9.77 -2.70
N GLY A 56 -4.38 9.13 -3.88
CA GLY A 56 -3.57 9.52 -5.03
C GLY A 56 -2.08 9.22 -4.91
N LEU A 57 -1.66 8.38 -3.96
CA LEU A 57 -0.28 7.93 -3.80
C LEU A 57 0.06 6.77 -4.76
N LEU A 58 -0.94 5.97 -5.12
CA LEU A 58 -0.81 4.83 -6.00
C LEU A 58 -1.73 4.96 -7.21
N ALA A 59 -1.24 4.51 -8.36
CA ALA A 59 -2.05 4.31 -9.56
C ALA A 59 -2.24 2.81 -9.81
N ARG A 60 -3.47 2.41 -10.16
CA ARG A 60 -3.75 1.08 -10.70
C ARG A 60 -3.17 0.98 -12.12
N CYS A 61 -2.57 -0.16 -12.45
CA CYS A 61 -2.04 -0.42 -13.78
C CYS A 61 -3.06 -1.22 -14.62
N ASP A 62 -3.16 -0.91 -15.92
CA ASP A 62 -4.21 -1.43 -16.84
C ASP A 62 -4.08 -2.92 -17.22
N ASN A 63 -3.09 -3.64 -16.68
CA ASN A 63 -2.85 -5.07 -16.98
C ASN A 63 -3.62 -5.96 -15.97
N PRO A 64 -4.07 -7.18 -16.31
CA PRO A 64 -5.22 -7.84 -15.69
C PRO A 64 -5.00 -8.45 -14.30
N THR A 65 -4.04 -7.96 -13.51
CA THR A 65 -3.77 -8.54 -12.18
C THR A 65 -3.32 -7.45 -11.22
N TYR A 66 -4.24 -6.97 -10.37
CA TYR A 66 -4.03 -6.20 -9.12
C TYR A 66 -2.63 -5.59 -8.88
N HIS A 67 -2.13 -4.81 -9.83
CA HIS A 67 -0.80 -4.20 -9.81
C HIS A 67 -0.94 -2.69 -9.67
N PHE A 68 -0.04 -2.14 -8.87
CA PHE A 68 0.00 -0.76 -8.46
C PHE A 68 1.39 -0.20 -8.73
N ARG A 69 1.47 1.12 -8.92
CA ARG A 69 2.74 1.85 -8.95
C ARG A 69 2.58 3.15 -8.17
N PHE A 70 3.67 3.64 -7.59
CA PHE A 70 3.68 4.96 -6.98
C PHE A 70 3.49 6.06 -8.04
N VAL A 71 2.74 7.09 -7.67
CA VAL A 71 2.59 8.35 -8.44
C VAL A 71 3.68 9.35 -8.04
#